data_AF-A0A9E3NWJ7-F1
#
_entry.id   AF-A0A9E3NWJ7-F1
#
_cell.length_a   1.000
_cell.length_b   1.000
_cell.length_c   1.000
_cell.angle_alpha   90.00
_cell.angle_beta   90.00
_cell.angle_gamma   90.00
#
_symmetry.space_group_name_H-M   'P 1'
#
loop_
_entity.id
_entity.type
_entity.pdbx_description
1 polymer ?
#
loop_
_entity_poly.entity_id
_entity_poly.type
_entity_poly.pdbx_seq_one_letter_code
_entity_poly.pdbx_strand_id
1 'polypeptide(L)'
;MRGRSSSLSVVGVAALAAIVACAPLACGDGGRGADPNEAPPGPATSAPPSATSSPPPPEAGAPANECASGEAVCLAKDKLRACVSGAWIEETCAAGSGCFKGACTPSKCSDECTLGESQGGKSCAPLSIATGKPATLDQEAKQHDRARAYLGRMKRESMASGGIGSARYTDESRTTIAVMDGIGDSAIWTGSFLASEAFRLRATGAADARARVRSLVATMHLWLNVAGEPGMLVRWAKESSVTHPFEIGDLDCAVERVHCGVDHAGKKYDLIGHISRDQYQGVMLGLALAYDALTSADEDLRALIRADVVTLVKELMKERTLPVRVSINGAIPLTTNVTARFIVVSPREMKNGAIDLRVNVSKLDDSEMYGFQEFYPNLAHLVRQLPGLGFVPDIPRASSAIMLASFFRVALHVTENVPAYAKDRADILAYYTGSKGPGGNVTQWLEVAKGWSEGTGCGGNYYANNIAMMPMYNLARLEDDPARKAAFADQILGGKMWPVFSKTKNVFFSFIYAGTRAAFDPAVVTSAADQLAQFPAAPRVMRPVDLRSSPKYPSRDPSCADQVGHDDAVDVGERVVADFMWQRHPWGLFEAGDLRQTQPGVDFLLAYFMGQHHGFTTDDTPGVCLAWQ
;
A
#
# COMPACT_ATOMS: atom_id res chain seq x y z
N MET A 1 60.26 -12.59 -14.16
CA MET A 1 59.20 -13.30 -13.39
C MET A 1 58.86 -12.48 -12.14
N ARG A 2 57.87 -11.60 -12.22
CA ARG A 2 57.16 -10.94 -11.11
C ARG A 2 56.15 -9.98 -11.75
N GLY A 3 54.89 -10.03 -11.32
CA GLY A 3 53.91 -8.98 -11.60
C GLY A 3 52.65 -9.46 -12.29
N ARG A 4 51.60 -9.71 -11.49
CA ARG A 4 50.16 -9.42 -11.70
C ARG A 4 49.33 -10.35 -10.81
N SER A 5 49.12 -9.94 -9.56
CA SER A 5 48.12 -10.54 -8.67
C SER A 5 47.88 -9.61 -7.48
N SER A 6 47.01 -8.61 -7.65
CA SER A 6 46.48 -7.84 -6.50
C SER A 6 45.28 -6.94 -6.83
N SER A 7 44.90 -6.72 -8.10
CA SER A 7 43.79 -5.81 -8.46
C SER A 7 42.39 -6.42 -8.38
N LEU A 8 42.23 -7.75 -8.51
CA LEU A 8 40.90 -8.40 -8.42
C LEU A 8 40.35 -8.47 -6.98
N SER A 9 41.23 -8.46 -5.98
CA SER A 9 40.84 -8.58 -4.56
C SER A 9 40.10 -7.35 -4.03
N VAL A 10 40.42 -6.15 -4.54
CA VAL A 10 39.87 -4.90 -4.02
C VAL A 10 38.49 -4.61 -4.64
N VAL A 11 38.28 -4.97 -5.91
CA VAL A 11 36.99 -4.85 -6.60
C VAL A 11 35.94 -5.79 -5.98
N GLY A 12 36.33 -7.01 -5.62
CA GLY A 12 35.43 -7.98 -4.97
C GLY A 12 34.93 -7.54 -3.60
N VAL A 13 35.76 -6.86 -2.80
CA VAL A 13 35.40 -6.38 -1.46
C VAL A 13 34.52 -5.12 -1.53
N ALA A 14 34.78 -4.20 -2.45
CA ALA A 14 33.94 -3.02 -2.66
C ALA A 14 32.56 -3.37 -3.25
N ALA A 15 32.49 -4.30 -4.21
CA ALA A 15 31.23 -4.80 -4.74
C ALA A 15 30.41 -5.59 -3.69
N LEU A 16 31.08 -6.29 -2.77
CA LEU A 16 30.44 -6.97 -1.65
C LEU A 16 29.83 -5.95 -0.67
N ALA A 17 30.59 -4.95 -0.23
CA ALA A 17 30.08 -3.88 0.61
C ALA A 17 28.90 -3.16 -0.07
N ALA A 18 28.96 -3.02 -1.40
CA ALA A 18 27.90 -2.43 -2.17
C ALA A 18 26.59 -3.20 -2.15
N ILE A 19 26.66 -4.49 -2.49
CA ILE A 19 25.49 -5.35 -2.58
C ILE A 19 24.93 -5.70 -1.19
N VAL A 20 25.78 -5.77 -0.17
CA VAL A 20 25.38 -5.97 1.22
C VAL A 20 24.78 -4.69 1.83
N ALA A 21 25.23 -3.49 1.46
CA ALA A 21 24.57 -2.26 1.91
C ALA A 21 23.27 -1.95 1.15
N CYS A 22 23.13 -2.38 -0.11
CA CYS A 22 21.85 -2.42 -0.84
C CYS A 22 20.88 -3.50 -0.31
N ALA A 23 21.25 -4.26 0.73
CA ALA A 23 20.37 -5.27 1.30
C ALA A 23 19.34 -4.72 2.30
N PRO A 24 19.71 -3.80 3.23
CA PRO A 24 18.73 -3.06 4.03
C PRO A 24 18.10 -1.89 3.26
N LEU A 25 18.84 -1.29 2.32
CA LEU A 25 18.38 -0.18 1.49
C LEU A 25 17.81 -0.76 0.20
N ALA A 26 16.48 -0.74 0.06
CA ALA A 26 15.86 -0.87 -1.24
C ALA A 26 16.61 0.06 -2.21
N CYS A 27 17.15 -0.49 -3.29
CA CYS A 27 17.75 0.27 -4.38
C CYS A 27 16.84 1.47 -4.70
N GLY A 28 17.33 2.68 -4.44
CA GLY A 28 16.80 3.99 -4.84
C GLY A 28 15.39 4.36 -4.36
N ASP A 29 15.31 5.14 -3.28
CA ASP A 29 14.26 6.15 -3.13
C ASP A 29 14.40 7.17 -4.28
N GLY A 30 13.54 7.06 -5.30
CA GLY A 30 13.38 8.10 -6.33
C GLY A 30 12.68 9.38 -5.81
N GLY A 31 12.58 9.55 -4.49
CA GLY A 31 11.78 10.60 -3.83
C GLY A 31 12.55 11.86 -3.42
N ARG A 32 13.81 12.06 -3.81
CA ARG A 32 14.45 13.37 -3.65
C ARG A 32 14.05 14.26 -4.83
N GLY A 33 13.30 15.32 -4.51
CA GLY A 33 12.89 16.35 -5.47
C GLY A 33 14.04 16.77 -6.38
N ALA A 34 13.74 16.79 -7.68
CA ALA A 34 14.69 17.16 -8.72
C ALA A 34 15.26 18.57 -8.49
N ASP A 35 16.58 18.68 -8.64
CA ASP A 35 17.29 19.94 -8.84
C ASP A 35 17.01 20.42 -10.29
N PRO A 36 16.46 21.63 -10.53
CA PRO A 36 15.87 22.01 -11.82
C PRO A 36 16.86 22.37 -12.96
N ASN A 37 18.13 21.94 -12.93
CA ASN A 37 19.16 22.46 -13.85
C ASN A 37 20.07 21.41 -14.54
N GLU A 38 19.52 20.39 -15.20
CA GLU A 38 20.33 19.57 -16.13
C GLU A 38 19.60 19.26 -17.45
N ALA A 39 20.27 19.55 -18.56
CA ALA A 39 19.73 19.42 -19.92
C ALA A 39 20.01 18.03 -20.54
N PRO A 40 19.08 17.45 -21.32
CA PRO A 40 19.18 16.06 -21.79
C PRO A 40 19.95 15.89 -23.12
N PRO A 41 20.61 14.74 -23.35
CA PRO A 41 21.04 14.30 -24.69
C PRO A 41 19.94 13.49 -25.42
N GLY A 42 19.95 13.56 -26.75
CA GLY A 42 18.85 13.14 -27.65
C GLY A 42 18.59 11.63 -27.84
N PRO A 43 17.54 11.28 -28.62
CA PRO A 43 16.89 9.97 -28.55
C PRO A 43 17.55 8.91 -29.45
N ALA A 44 17.62 7.67 -28.95
CA ALA A 44 17.90 6.48 -29.74
C ALA A 44 16.66 5.57 -29.77
N THR A 45 16.17 5.29 -30.97
CA THR A 45 14.98 4.47 -31.26
C THR A 45 15.38 3.01 -31.48
N SER A 46 14.73 2.08 -30.77
CA SER A 46 14.48 0.72 -31.28
C SER A 46 13.35 0.06 -30.46
N ALA A 47 12.30 -0.37 -31.15
CA ALA A 47 11.15 -1.06 -30.59
C ALA A 47 11.38 -2.59 -30.63
N PRO A 48 11.08 -3.35 -29.57
CA PRO A 48 10.96 -4.80 -29.63
C PRO A 48 9.49 -5.26 -29.79
N PRO A 49 9.27 -6.49 -30.29
CA PRO A 49 7.99 -6.95 -30.82
C PRO A 49 6.99 -7.42 -29.75
N SER A 50 5.72 -7.15 -30.04
CA SER A 50 4.53 -7.53 -29.28
C SER A 50 4.29 -9.05 -29.29
N ALA A 51 4.11 -9.64 -28.11
CA ALA A 51 3.44 -10.92 -27.92
C ALA A 51 2.46 -10.78 -26.75
N THR A 52 1.23 -10.38 -27.06
CA THR A 52 0.12 -10.27 -26.12
C THR A 52 -0.65 -11.58 -26.08
N SER A 53 -0.58 -12.28 -24.94
CA SER A 53 -1.67 -13.14 -24.51
C SER A 53 -2.35 -12.45 -23.34
N SER A 54 -3.36 -11.63 -23.63
CA SER A 54 -4.25 -11.14 -22.59
C SER A 54 -4.89 -12.34 -21.89
N PRO A 55 -4.96 -12.38 -20.55
CA PRO A 55 -5.77 -13.38 -19.87
C PRO A 55 -7.21 -13.29 -20.38
N PRO A 56 -7.91 -14.41 -20.60
CA PRO A 56 -9.29 -14.39 -21.06
C PRO A 56 -10.13 -13.57 -20.07
N PRO A 57 -11.12 -12.80 -20.56
CA PRO A 57 -12.07 -12.15 -19.66
C PRO A 57 -12.70 -13.22 -18.77
N PRO A 58 -12.98 -12.92 -17.48
CA PRO A 58 -13.63 -13.88 -16.60
C PRO A 58 -14.93 -14.36 -17.28
N GLU A 59 -15.05 -15.68 -17.44
CA GLU A 59 -16.29 -16.31 -17.91
C GLU A 59 -17.45 -15.79 -17.06
N ALA A 60 -18.57 -15.48 -17.71
CA ALA A 60 -19.77 -14.92 -17.11
C ALA A 60 -20.14 -15.69 -15.84
N GLY A 61 -19.93 -15.04 -14.70
CA GLY A 61 -20.35 -15.54 -13.39
C GLY A 61 -21.85 -15.77 -13.34
N ALA A 62 -22.26 -16.60 -12.36
CA ALA A 62 -23.64 -16.98 -12.08
C ALA A 62 -24.67 -15.85 -12.31
N PRO A 63 -25.90 -16.17 -12.75
CA PRO A 63 -26.93 -15.17 -13.03
C PRO A 63 -27.07 -14.22 -11.84
N ALA A 64 -27.01 -12.91 -12.12
CA ALA A 64 -26.98 -11.79 -11.17
C ALA A 64 -28.16 -11.73 -10.16
N ASN A 65 -29.05 -12.72 -10.18
CA ASN A 65 -30.25 -12.80 -9.37
C ASN A 65 -30.16 -13.83 -8.23
N GLU A 66 -29.17 -14.72 -8.19
CA GLU A 66 -29.00 -15.66 -7.08
C GLU A 66 -28.16 -15.01 -5.97
N CYS A 67 -28.65 -15.07 -4.73
CA CYS A 67 -27.99 -14.52 -3.56
C CYS A 67 -27.98 -15.52 -2.39
N ALA A 68 -27.02 -15.35 -1.48
CA ALA A 68 -26.97 -16.15 -0.27
C ALA A 68 -28.06 -15.70 0.71
N SER A 69 -28.88 -16.65 1.19
CA SER A 69 -29.97 -16.34 2.14
C SER A 69 -29.44 -15.60 3.37
N GLY A 70 -30.10 -14.50 3.73
CA GLY A 70 -29.72 -13.66 4.87
C GLY A 70 -28.67 -12.58 4.56
N GLU A 71 -28.15 -12.51 3.33
CA GLU A 71 -27.31 -11.41 2.89
C GLU A 71 -28.13 -10.12 2.74
N ALA A 72 -27.61 -8.98 3.22
CA ALA A 72 -28.24 -7.69 3.05
C ALA A 72 -27.21 -6.55 2.95
N VAL A 73 -27.52 -5.55 2.14
CA VAL A 73 -26.63 -4.42 1.84
C VAL A 73 -27.39 -3.10 1.87
N CYS A 74 -26.76 -2.03 2.35
CA CYS A 74 -27.36 -0.69 2.25
C CYS A 74 -27.21 -0.15 0.82
N LEU A 75 -28.30 0.40 0.29
CA LEU A 75 -28.34 1.09 -1.01
C LEU A 75 -28.37 2.62 -0.83
N ALA A 76 -28.96 3.08 0.26
CA ALA A 76 -29.12 4.48 0.61
C ALA A 76 -29.19 4.60 2.14
N LYS A 77 -29.29 5.84 2.65
CA LYS A 77 -29.41 6.11 4.09
C LYS A 77 -30.59 5.38 4.76
N ASP A 78 -31.65 5.10 3.99
CA ASP A 78 -32.91 4.49 4.45
C ASP A 78 -33.39 3.37 3.51
N LYS A 79 -32.52 2.86 2.63
CA LYS A 79 -32.85 1.73 1.75
C LYS A 79 -31.83 0.63 1.85
N LEU A 80 -32.30 -0.60 1.86
CA LEU A 80 -31.47 -1.80 1.81
C LEU A 80 -31.97 -2.76 0.75
N ARG A 81 -31.08 -3.67 0.35
CA ARG A 81 -31.40 -4.81 -0.49
C ARG A 81 -31.05 -6.07 0.28
N ALA A 82 -32.02 -6.96 0.49
CA ALA A 82 -31.87 -8.19 1.25
C ALA A 82 -32.20 -9.41 0.40
N CYS A 83 -31.51 -10.52 0.67
CA CYS A 83 -31.73 -11.78 0.01
C CYS A 83 -32.82 -12.59 0.72
N VAL A 84 -33.97 -12.75 0.06
CA VAL A 84 -35.12 -13.50 0.57
C VAL A 84 -35.41 -14.66 -0.37
N SER A 85 -35.26 -15.89 0.13
CA SER A 85 -35.48 -17.12 -0.64
C SER A 85 -34.69 -17.17 -1.97
N GLY A 86 -33.44 -16.68 -1.94
CA GLY A 86 -32.54 -16.68 -3.10
C GLY A 86 -32.78 -15.54 -4.09
N ALA A 87 -33.69 -14.59 -3.80
CA ALA A 87 -33.94 -13.41 -4.63
C ALA A 87 -33.68 -12.11 -3.85
N TRP A 88 -33.14 -11.10 -4.53
CA TRP A 88 -32.94 -9.78 -3.96
C TRP A 88 -34.26 -8.99 -3.88
N ILE A 89 -34.57 -8.48 -2.69
CA ILE A 89 -35.72 -7.60 -2.43
C ILE A 89 -35.20 -6.28 -1.84
N GLU A 90 -35.70 -5.16 -2.36
CA GLU A 90 -35.42 -3.84 -1.80
C GLU A 90 -36.47 -3.45 -0.76
N GLU A 91 -36.01 -2.90 0.36
CA GLU A 91 -36.83 -2.44 1.47
C GLU A 91 -36.45 -0.99 1.82
N THR A 92 -37.44 -0.20 2.23
CA THR A 92 -37.25 1.15 2.77
C THR A 92 -37.48 1.13 4.27
N CYS A 93 -36.53 1.67 5.03
CA CYS A 93 -36.59 1.74 6.47
C CYS A 93 -37.69 2.68 6.96
N ALA A 94 -38.30 2.32 8.08
CA ALA A 94 -39.30 3.16 8.73
C ALA A 94 -38.70 4.52 9.14
N ALA A 95 -39.55 5.56 9.22
CA ALA A 95 -39.14 6.89 9.68
C ALA A 95 -38.43 6.82 11.05
N GLY A 96 -37.34 7.57 11.21
CA GLY A 96 -36.48 7.50 12.40
C GLY A 96 -35.48 6.33 12.41
N SER A 97 -35.51 5.47 11.39
CA SER A 97 -34.53 4.40 11.17
C SER A 97 -33.78 4.63 9.87
N GLY A 98 -32.51 4.21 9.83
CA GLY A 98 -31.71 4.20 8.61
C GLY A 98 -31.14 2.82 8.35
N CYS A 99 -30.62 2.61 7.15
CA CYS A 99 -29.85 1.41 6.87
C CYS A 99 -28.47 1.54 7.52
N PHE A 100 -28.12 0.55 8.32
CA PHE A 100 -26.81 0.43 8.95
C PHE A 100 -26.43 -1.05 8.97
N LYS A 101 -25.25 -1.40 8.43
CA LYS A 101 -24.80 -2.80 8.29
C LYS A 101 -25.84 -3.73 7.64
N GLY A 102 -26.55 -3.24 6.62
CA GLY A 102 -27.55 -4.03 5.89
C GLY A 102 -28.87 -4.24 6.63
N ALA A 103 -29.11 -3.55 7.75
CA ALA A 103 -30.36 -3.64 8.50
C ALA A 103 -30.97 -2.27 8.77
N CYS A 104 -32.31 -2.18 8.76
CA CYS A 104 -33.01 -1.00 9.24
C CYS A 104 -32.85 -0.88 10.76
N THR A 105 -32.06 0.10 11.18
CA THR A 105 -31.69 0.29 12.59
C THR A 105 -32.22 1.63 13.09
N PRO A 106 -33.04 1.65 14.16
CA PRO A 106 -33.52 2.90 14.76
C PRO A 106 -32.36 3.81 15.16
N SER A 107 -32.48 5.09 14.80
CA SER A 107 -31.50 6.14 15.14
C SER A 107 -30.05 5.84 14.70
N LYS A 108 -29.83 4.94 13.75
CA LYS A 108 -28.53 4.73 13.10
C LYS A 108 -28.65 4.81 11.59
N CYS A 109 -27.59 5.26 10.94
CA CYS A 109 -27.46 5.16 9.49
C CYS A 109 -26.00 5.13 9.05
N SER A 110 -25.79 4.62 7.86
CA SER A 110 -24.52 4.71 7.13
C SER A 110 -24.59 5.77 6.04
N ASP A 111 -23.44 6.35 5.68
CA ASP A 111 -23.34 7.34 4.61
C ASP A 111 -23.80 6.75 3.25
N GLU A 112 -24.55 7.54 2.48
CA GLU A 112 -24.99 7.16 1.12
C GLU A 112 -24.21 7.87 0.01
N CYS A 113 -23.46 8.91 0.37
CA CYS A 113 -22.70 9.76 -0.55
C CYS A 113 -21.51 10.42 0.16
N THR A 114 -20.57 10.98 -0.60
CA THR A 114 -19.43 11.72 -0.01
C THR A 114 -19.76 13.20 0.17
N LEU A 115 -19.32 13.79 1.28
CA LEU A 115 -19.60 15.18 1.66
C LEU A 115 -19.25 16.18 0.55
N GLY A 116 -20.24 17.00 0.17
CA GLY A 116 -20.09 18.06 -0.84
C GLY A 116 -20.24 17.58 -2.29
N GLU A 117 -20.54 16.30 -2.53
CA GLU A 117 -20.96 15.85 -3.86
C GLU A 117 -22.33 16.41 -4.24
N SER A 118 -22.61 16.46 -5.54
CA SER A 118 -23.92 16.86 -6.08
C SER A 118 -24.40 15.84 -7.10
N GLN A 119 -25.67 15.43 -7.02
CA GLN A 119 -26.30 14.51 -7.95
C GLN A 119 -27.79 14.83 -8.08
N GLY A 120 -28.30 14.95 -9.31
CA GLY A 120 -29.73 15.15 -9.56
C GLY A 120 -30.32 16.41 -8.91
N GLY A 121 -29.55 17.49 -8.83
CA GLY A 121 -29.96 18.75 -8.18
C GLY A 121 -29.90 18.75 -6.65
N LYS A 122 -29.49 17.64 -6.03
CA LYS A 122 -29.27 17.51 -4.59
C LYS A 122 -27.80 17.64 -4.25
N SER A 123 -27.52 18.01 -3.00
CA SER A 123 -26.17 18.03 -2.44
C SER A 123 -26.03 17.01 -1.31
N CYS A 124 -24.87 16.37 -1.22
CA CYS A 124 -24.56 15.44 -0.17
C CYS A 124 -24.17 16.19 1.11
N ALA A 125 -25.04 16.16 2.11
CA ALA A 125 -24.90 16.90 3.35
C ALA A 125 -25.30 16.05 4.58
N PRO A 126 -24.84 16.41 5.79
CA PRO A 126 -25.18 15.67 6.99
C PRO A 126 -26.68 15.77 7.31
N LEU A 127 -27.27 14.62 7.66
CA LEU A 127 -28.67 14.48 8.04
C LEU A 127 -28.78 13.69 9.35
N SER A 128 -29.56 14.18 10.30
CA SER A 128 -29.95 13.42 11.49
C SER A 128 -31.15 12.52 11.16
N ILE A 129 -30.97 11.21 11.22
CA ILE A 129 -32.07 10.27 10.93
C ILE A 129 -33.16 10.29 12.00
N ALA A 130 -32.79 10.55 13.26
CA ALA A 130 -33.76 10.65 14.35
C ALA A 130 -34.75 11.80 14.15
N THR A 131 -34.31 12.91 13.55
CA THR A 131 -35.15 14.12 13.37
C THR A 131 -35.58 14.36 11.93
N GLY A 132 -34.93 13.72 10.95
CA GLY A 132 -35.08 14.00 9.53
C GLY A 132 -34.58 15.40 9.11
N LYS A 133 -33.77 16.06 9.95
CA LYS A 133 -33.30 17.45 9.72
C LYS A 133 -31.81 17.51 9.36
N PRO A 134 -31.36 18.56 8.66
CA PRO A 134 -29.94 18.81 8.45
C PRO A 134 -29.16 18.83 9.76
N ALA A 135 -27.95 18.29 9.72
CA ALA A 135 -27.02 18.27 10.83
C ALA A 135 -25.71 19.00 10.46
N THR A 136 -24.87 19.27 11.46
CA THR A 136 -23.54 19.86 11.27
C THR A 136 -22.49 18.87 11.74
N LEU A 137 -21.38 18.79 10.99
CA LEU A 137 -20.22 17.98 11.38
C LEU A 137 -19.35 18.74 12.37
N ASP A 138 -18.78 18.03 13.33
CA ASP A 138 -17.77 18.54 14.25
C ASP A 138 -16.50 17.70 14.15
N GLN A 139 -15.68 17.97 13.13
CA GLN A 139 -14.45 17.22 12.88
C GLN A 139 -13.35 17.44 13.94
N GLU A 140 -13.46 18.48 14.76
CA GLU A 140 -12.50 18.73 15.84
C GLU A 140 -12.78 17.80 17.01
N ALA A 141 -14.05 17.74 17.44
CA ALA A 141 -14.45 16.92 18.59
C ALA A 141 -14.78 15.46 18.23
N LYS A 142 -15.15 15.17 16.97
CA LYS A 142 -15.68 13.87 16.55
C LYS A 142 -14.87 13.25 15.41
N GLN A 143 -14.30 12.08 15.68
CA GLN A 143 -13.43 11.37 14.76
C GLN A 143 -14.19 10.84 13.53
N HIS A 144 -15.46 10.45 13.67
CA HIS A 144 -16.24 10.00 12.50
C HIS A 144 -16.54 11.17 11.55
N ASP A 145 -16.87 12.34 12.11
CA ASP A 145 -17.06 13.57 11.32
C ASP A 145 -15.76 14.04 10.67
N ARG A 146 -14.61 13.85 11.34
CA ARG A 146 -13.27 14.05 10.76
C ARG A 146 -13.02 13.10 9.58
N ALA A 147 -13.41 11.83 9.69
CA ALA A 147 -13.29 10.87 8.60
C ALA A 147 -14.11 11.31 7.37
N ARG A 148 -15.35 11.78 7.57
CA ARG A 148 -16.19 12.35 6.49
C ARG A 148 -15.56 13.56 5.83
N ALA A 149 -14.97 14.46 6.62
CA ALA A 149 -14.29 15.65 6.10
C ALA A 149 -13.08 15.26 5.24
N TYR A 150 -12.27 14.29 5.67
CA TYR A 150 -11.17 13.74 4.88
C TYR A 150 -11.64 13.10 3.58
N LEU A 151 -12.66 12.22 3.63
CA LEU A 151 -13.19 11.55 2.44
C LEU A 151 -13.73 12.56 1.40
N GLY A 152 -14.50 13.55 1.85
CA GLY A 152 -15.02 14.61 0.99
C GLY A 152 -13.90 15.42 0.34
N ARG A 153 -12.83 15.70 1.09
CA ARG A 153 -11.69 16.47 0.59
C ARG A 153 -10.83 15.65 -0.37
N MET A 154 -10.45 14.42 -0.02
CA MET A 154 -9.64 13.54 -0.88
C MET A 154 -10.23 13.41 -2.27
N LYS A 155 -11.55 13.22 -2.40
CA LYS A 155 -12.22 13.13 -3.71
C LYS A 155 -12.01 14.38 -4.58
N ARG A 156 -11.91 15.57 -3.96
CA ARG A 156 -11.76 16.85 -4.68
C ARG A 156 -10.34 17.19 -5.04
N GLU A 157 -9.36 16.83 -4.21
CA GLU A 157 -8.01 17.38 -4.34
C GLU A 157 -6.87 16.39 -4.17
N SER A 158 -7.09 15.18 -3.63
CA SER A 158 -6.00 14.24 -3.34
C SER A 158 -6.10 12.94 -4.13
N MET A 159 -6.86 12.98 -5.23
CA MET A 159 -7.02 11.87 -6.16
C MET A 159 -6.84 12.35 -7.60
N ALA A 160 -5.90 11.76 -8.34
CA ALA A 160 -5.73 11.96 -9.77
C ALA A 160 -5.84 10.61 -10.49
N SER A 161 -6.81 10.51 -11.41
CA SER A 161 -7.11 9.25 -12.14
C SER A 161 -7.31 8.03 -11.21
N GLY A 162 -7.90 8.23 -10.04
CA GLY A 162 -8.13 7.19 -9.04
C GLY A 162 -6.97 6.95 -8.06
N GLY A 163 -5.80 7.53 -8.32
CA GLY A 163 -4.61 7.40 -7.48
C GLY A 163 -4.47 8.49 -6.43
N ILE A 164 -4.04 8.12 -5.22
CA ILE A 164 -3.71 9.05 -4.14
C ILE A 164 -2.46 9.86 -4.46
N GLY A 165 -2.52 11.17 -4.20
CA GLY A 165 -1.38 12.08 -4.25
C GLY A 165 -1.54 13.25 -3.28
N SER A 166 -0.54 14.12 -3.25
CA SER A 166 -0.49 15.32 -2.42
C SER A 166 -0.77 16.56 -3.26
N ALA A 167 -1.77 17.36 -2.90
CA ALA A 167 -2.05 18.58 -3.64
C ALA A 167 -1.09 19.69 -3.22
N ARG A 168 -0.36 20.27 -4.18
CA ARG A 168 0.30 21.57 -4.02
C ARG A 168 -0.43 22.62 -4.86
N TYR A 169 -0.78 23.73 -4.25
CA TYR A 169 -1.58 24.81 -4.83
C TYR A 169 -0.70 25.95 -5.34
N THR A 170 -1.29 26.80 -6.18
CA THR A 170 -0.63 28.02 -6.67
C THR A 170 -0.23 28.96 -5.53
N ASP A 171 -1.04 29.02 -4.49
CA ASP A 171 -0.89 29.91 -3.34
C ASP A 171 -1.62 29.36 -2.08
N GLU A 172 -1.48 30.07 -0.96
CA GLU A 172 -1.99 29.65 0.35
C GLU A 172 -3.53 29.70 0.48
N SER A 173 -4.24 30.28 -0.50
CA SER A 173 -5.71 30.22 -0.55
C SER A 173 -6.22 28.80 -0.81
N ARG A 174 -5.36 27.92 -1.36
CA ARG A 174 -5.65 26.51 -1.66
C ARG A 174 -6.91 26.32 -2.52
N THR A 175 -7.06 27.18 -3.52
CA THR A 175 -8.19 27.17 -4.46
C THR A 175 -7.87 26.47 -5.78
N THR A 176 -6.66 26.70 -6.32
CA THR A 176 -6.20 26.10 -7.59
C THR A 176 -5.01 25.19 -7.35
N ILE A 177 -5.16 23.90 -7.67
CA ILE A 177 -4.06 22.92 -7.61
C ILE A 177 -3.08 23.25 -8.75
N ALA A 178 -1.80 23.38 -8.42
CA ALA A 178 -0.72 23.54 -9.39
C ALA A 178 -0.17 22.17 -9.82
N VAL A 179 0.10 21.30 -8.84
CA VAL A 179 0.66 19.97 -9.08
C VAL A 179 0.09 18.96 -8.08
N MET A 180 -0.12 17.74 -8.56
CA MET A 180 -0.36 16.56 -7.73
C MET A 180 0.97 15.84 -7.50
N ASP A 181 1.59 16.06 -6.35
CA ASP A 181 2.90 15.55 -5.95
C ASP A 181 2.78 14.16 -5.28
N GLY A 182 3.90 13.45 -5.11
CA GLY A 182 3.95 12.13 -4.46
C GLY A 182 3.24 11.00 -5.22
N ILE A 183 2.96 11.20 -6.51
CA ILE A 183 2.28 10.20 -7.36
C ILE A 183 3.18 8.98 -7.62
N GLY A 184 4.50 9.11 -7.47
CA GLY A 184 5.42 7.97 -7.43
C GLY A 184 5.06 6.91 -6.38
N ASP A 185 4.43 7.28 -5.27
CA ASP A 185 3.99 6.35 -4.21
C ASP A 185 2.47 6.10 -4.23
N SER A 186 1.81 6.39 -5.35
CA SER A 186 0.36 6.30 -5.43
C SER A 186 -0.14 4.86 -5.23
N ALA A 187 0.59 3.84 -5.67
CA ALA A 187 0.19 2.44 -5.52
C ALA A 187 0.06 2.00 -4.04
N ILE A 188 1.06 2.27 -3.20
CA ILE A 188 0.96 1.95 -1.76
C ILE A 188 -0.18 2.71 -1.09
N TRP A 189 -0.35 4.00 -1.38
CA TRP A 189 -1.36 4.83 -0.72
C TRP A 189 -2.78 4.57 -1.21
N THR A 190 -2.95 4.25 -2.48
CA THR A 190 -4.24 3.86 -3.04
C THR A 190 -4.66 2.48 -2.52
N GLY A 191 -3.73 1.53 -2.40
CA GLY A 191 -3.98 0.25 -1.74
C GLY A 191 -4.30 0.40 -0.24
N SER A 192 -3.59 1.29 0.46
CA SER A 192 -3.87 1.62 1.87
C SER A 192 -5.25 2.28 2.04
N PHE A 193 -5.66 3.12 1.08
CA PHE A 193 -6.99 3.71 1.06
C PHE A 193 -8.07 2.67 0.75
N LEU A 194 -7.79 1.70 -0.13
CA LEU A 194 -8.68 0.55 -0.34
C LEU A 194 -8.86 -0.26 0.95
N ALA A 195 -7.80 -0.49 1.72
CA ALA A 195 -7.88 -1.14 3.03
C ALA A 195 -8.77 -0.34 4.00
N SER A 196 -8.61 0.98 4.04
CA SER A 196 -9.44 1.88 4.85
C SER A 196 -10.92 1.77 4.47
N GLU A 197 -11.26 1.84 3.19
CA GLU A 197 -12.64 1.78 2.71
C GLU A 197 -13.26 0.39 2.88
N ALA A 198 -12.46 -0.67 2.80
CA ALA A 198 -12.89 -2.02 3.15
C ALA A 198 -13.23 -2.14 4.65
N PHE A 199 -12.40 -1.57 5.53
CA PHE A 199 -12.75 -1.50 6.96
C PHE A 199 -14.00 -0.65 7.20
N ARG A 200 -14.12 0.52 6.53
CA ARG A 200 -15.31 1.37 6.62
C ARG A 200 -16.55 0.61 6.21
N LEU A 201 -16.53 -0.08 5.07
CA LEU A 201 -17.64 -0.89 4.59
C LEU A 201 -18.05 -1.96 5.62
N ARG A 202 -17.09 -2.65 6.24
CA ARG A 202 -17.40 -3.65 7.29
C ARG A 202 -17.92 -3.01 8.58
N ALA A 203 -17.42 -1.82 8.92
CA ALA A 203 -17.80 -1.11 10.14
C ALA A 203 -19.17 -0.44 10.04
N THR A 204 -19.61 -0.02 8.85
CA THR A 204 -20.84 0.78 8.68
C THR A 204 -21.87 0.15 7.73
N GLY A 205 -21.44 -0.67 6.78
CA GLY A 205 -22.28 -1.13 5.67
C GLY A 205 -22.58 -0.05 4.62
N ALA A 206 -21.86 1.08 4.65
CA ALA A 206 -22.18 2.27 3.86
C ALA A 206 -22.17 2.02 2.34
N ALA A 207 -23.16 2.58 1.65
CA ALA A 207 -23.32 2.42 0.21
C ALA A 207 -22.20 3.15 -0.56
N ASP A 208 -21.79 4.32 -0.08
CA ASP A 208 -20.67 5.08 -0.68
C ASP A 208 -19.33 4.38 -0.46
N ALA A 209 -19.12 3.72 0.69
CA ALA A 209 -17.94 2.89 0.96
C ALA A 209 -17.87 1.71 -0.01
N ARG A 210 -19.00 1.03 -0.25
CA ARG A 210 -19.07 -0.06 -1.25
C ARG A 210 -18.75 0.44 -2.65
N ALA A 211 -19.30 1.58 -3.06
CA ALA A 211 -18.99 2.20 -4.34
C ALA A 211 -17.50 2.59 -4.45
N ARG A 212 -16.90 3.05 -3.34
CA ARG A 212 -15.48 3.39 -3.28
C ARG A 212 -14.59 2.16 -3.39
N VAL A 213 -14.88 1.08 -2.65
CA VAL A 213 -14.18 -0.21 -2.77
C VAL A 213 -14.23 -0.70 -4.21
N ARG A 214 -15.40 -0.67 -4.84
CA ARG A 214 -15.58 -1.02 -6.27
C ARG A 214 -14.66 -0.23 -7.19
N SER A 215 -14.63 1.10 -7.04
CA SER A 215 -13.76 1.96 -7.85
C SER A 215 -12.28 1.67 -7.62
N LEU A 216 -11.87 1.48 -6.37
CA LEU A 216 -10.47 1.25 -6.02
C LEU A 216 -9.97 -0.13 -6.45
N VAL A 217 -10.81 -1.18 -6.35
CA VAL A 217 -10.50 -2.50 -6.91
C VAL A 217 -10.29 -2.42 -8.42
N ALA A 218 -11.16 -1.68 -9.14
CA ALA A 218 -10.98 -1.45 -10.58
C ALA A 218 -9.67 -0.68 -10.90
N THR A 219 -9.30 0.30 -10.09
CA THR A 219 -8.01 1.01 -10.23
C THR A 219 -6.82 0.07 -10.00
N MET A 220 -6.84 -0.75 -8.94
CA MET A 220 -5.77 -1.73 -8.68
C MET A 220 -5.67 -2.78 -9.80
N HIS A 221 -6.81 -3.26 -10.28
CA HIS A 221 -6.86 -4.17 -11.42
C HIS A 221 -6.23 -3.55 -12.67
N LEU A 222 -6.57 -2.29 -13.00
CA LEU A 222 -5.90 -1.58 -14.08
C LEU A 222 -4.39 -1.51 -13.85
N TRP A 223 -3.94 -1.11 -12.66
CA TRP A 223 -2.52 -0.91 -12.39
C TRP A 223 -1.68 -2.20 -12.34
N LEU A 224 -2.32 -3.35 -12.09
CA LEU A 224 -1.67 -4.67 -12.17
C LEU A 224 -1.65 -5.26 -13.59
N ASN A 225 -2.37 -4.64 -14.55
CA ASN A 225 -2.56 -5.20 -15.89
C ASN A 225 -2.25 -4.23 -17.04
N VAL A 226 -2.18 -2.92 -16.79
CA VAL A 226 -2.05 -1.88 -17.83
C VAL A 226 -0.73 -1.94 -18.57
N ALA A 227 0.34 -2.36 -17.89
CA ALA A 227 1.66 -2.50 -18.51
C ALA A 227 1.73 -3.71 -19.47
N GLY A 228 0.87 -4.72 -19.23
CA GLY A 228 0.74 -5.94 -20.02
C GLY A 228 1.58 -7.12 -19.49
N GLU A 229 2.49 -6.87 -18.55
CA GLU A 229 3.30 -7.90 -17.90
C GLU A 229 2.57 -8.54 -16.71
N PRO A 230 2.40 -9.88 -16.69
CA PRO A 230 1.74 -10.56 -15.58
C PRO A 230 2.37 -10.23 -14.23
N GLY A 231 1.53 -9.90 -13.24
CA GLY A 231 1.95 -9.61 -11.87
C GLY A 231 2.65 -8.26 -11.68
N MET A 232 2.91 -7.49 -12.75
CA MET A 232 3.60 -6.21 -12.68
C MET A 232 2.64 -5.10 -12.25
N LEU A 233 2.85 -4.60 -11.05
CA LEU A 233 2.22 -3.38 -10.55
C LEU A 233 2.95 -2.14 -11.10
N VAL A 234 2.20 -1.17 -11.61
CA VAL A 234 2.70 0.18 -11.88
C VAL A 234 2.48 1.09 -10.68
N ARG A 235 3.29 2.14 -10.53
CA ARG A 235 3.16 3.12 -9.44
C ARG A 235 1.87 3.93 -9.58
N TRP A 236 1.51 4.25 -10.82
CA TRP A 236 0.32 5.00 -11.19
C TRP A 236 0.07 4.90 -12.70
N ALA A 237 -1.18 5.07 -13.14
CA ALA A 237 -1.53 5.20 -14.55
C ALA A 237 -2.78 6.06 -14.81
N LYS A 238 -2.82 6.71 -15.97
CA LYS A 238 -4.03 7.32 -16.56
C LYS A 238 -4.20 6.93 -18.01
N GLU A 239 -5.43 7.00 -18.51
CA GLU A 239 -5.66 7.00 -19.96
C GLU A 239 -4.97 8.24 -20.57
N SER A 240 -4.23 8.09 -21.66
CA SER A 240 -3.44 9.18 -22.26
C SER A 240 -4.32 10.36 -22.71
N SER A 241 -5.58 10.08 -23.09
CA SER A 241 -6.58 11.07 -23.49
C SER A 241 -7.09 11.95 -22.33
N VAL A 242 -6.93 11.48 -21.08
CA VAL A 242 -7.37 12.22 -19.90
C VAL A 242 -6.37 13.33 -19.60
N THR A 243 -6.88 14.56 -19.56
CA THR A 243 -6.15 15.75 -19.13
C THR A 243 -6.60 16.16 -17.73
N HIS A 244 -5.66 16.72 -16.96
CA HIS A 244 -5.92 17.31 -15.64
C HIS A 244 -5.67 18.82 -15.73
N PRO A 245 -6.38 19.65 -14.94
CA PRO A 245 -6.15 21.10 -14.89
C PRO A 245 -4.88 21.47 -14.08
N PHE A 246 -4.09 20.48 -13.67
CA PHE A 246 -2.87 20.58 -12.88
C PHE A 246 -1.83 19.58 -13.40
N GLU A 247 -0.57 19.80 -13.04
CA GLU A 247 0.51 18.88 -13.37
C GLU A 247 0.41 17.59 -12.55
N ILE A 248 0.77 16.47 -13.17
CA ILE A 248 0.94 15.19 -12.45
C ILE A 248 2.43 15.07 -12.13
N GLY A 249 2.78 15.18 -10.85
CA GLY A 249 4.13 14.95 -10.38
C GLY A 249 4.61 13.57 -10.80
N ASP A 250 5.91 13.45 -11.07
CA ASP A 250 6.58 12.22 -11.53
C ASP A 250 6.22 11.72 -12.94
N LEU A 251 5.22 12.30 -13.61
CA LEU A 251 4.81 11.91 -14.96
C LEU A 251 5.49 12.78 -16.02
N ASP A 252 6.74 12.44 -16.33
CA ASP A 252 7.49 13.02 -17.46
C ASP A 252 7.90 11.92 -18.44
N CYS A 253 7.34 11.93 -19.65
CA CYS A 253 7.63 10.95 -20.71
C CYS A 253 9.10 10.94 -21.17
N ALA A 254 9.92 11.91 -20.77
CA ALA A 254 11.36 11.91 -21.02
C ALA A 254 12.16 11.07 -20.00
N VAL A 255 11.56 10.72 -18.85
CA VAL A 255 12.23 9.96 -17.78
C VAL A 255 12.09 8.46 -18.03
N GLU A 256 13.18 7.71 -17.87
CA GLU A 256 13.27 6.27 -18.16
C GLU A 256 12.19 5.39 -17.50
N ARG A 257 11.73 5.75 -16.30
CA ARG A 257 10.69 5.00 -15.57
C ARG A 257 9.26 5.28 -16.06
N VAL A 258 9.06 6.25 -16.95
CA VAL A 258 7.74 6.69 -17.40
C VAL A 258 7.48 6.15 -18.80
N HIS A 259 6.32 5.54 -18.99
CA HIS A 259 5.93 4.91 -20.24
C HIS A 259 4.62 5.53 -20.74
N CYS A 260 4.67 6.26 -21.84
CA CYS A 260 3.53 6.97 -22.41
C CYS A 260 2.97 6.28 -23.66
N GLY A 261 1.66 6.35 -23.88
CA GLY A 261 1.00 5.73 -25.04
C GLY A 261 1.02 4.20 -25.06
N VAL A 262 1.01 3.55 -23.89
CA VAL A 262 0.96 2.10 -23.75
C VAL A 262 -0.43 1.58 -24.13
N ASP A 263 -0.49 0.58 -25.01
CA ASP A 263 -1.75 -0.06 -25.41
C ASP A 263 -2.28 -0.98 -24.32
N HIS A 264 -3.53 -0.75 -23.91
CA HIS A 264 -4.27 -1.67 -23.03
C HIS A 264 -5.77 -1.60 -23.35
N ALA A 265 -6.39 -2.76 -23.57
CA ALA A 265 -7.84 -2.88 -23.84
C ALA A 265 -8.40 -1.91 -24.90
N GLY A 266 -7.64 -1.67 -25.99
CA GLY A 266 -8.06 -0.78 -27.08
C GLY A 266 -7.89 0.72 -26.80
N LYS A 267 -7.26 1.08 -25.68
CA LYS A 267 -6.97 2.46 -25.28
C LYS A 267 -5.46 2.65 -25.05
N LYS A 268 -5.05 3.92 -24.97
CA LYS A 268 -3.68 4.34 -24.68
C LYS A 268 -3.57 4.83 -23.24
N TYR A 269 -2.49 4.47 -22.56
CA TYR A 269 -2.22 4.85 -21.18
C TYR A 269 -0.82 5.45 -21.00
N ASP A 270 -0.73 6.41 -20.09
CA ASP A 270 0.53 6.90 -19.56
C ASP A 270 0.69 6.36 -18.14
N LEU A 271 1.82 5.74 -17.85
CA LEU A 271 2.07 5.06 -16.59
C LEU A 271 3.47 5.34 -16.04
N ILE A 272 3.59 5.23 -14.73
CA ILE A 272 4.86 5.32 -14.01
C ILE A 272 5.25 3.91 -13.58
N GLY A 273 6.34 3.40 -14.14
CA GLY A 273 6.95 2.11 -13.83
C GLY A 273 8.02 2.20 -12.74
N HIS A 274 9.07 1.38 -12.86
CA HIS A 274 10.16 1.21 -11.89
C HIS A 274 9.59 1.06 -10.46
N ILE A 275 8.67 0.11 -10.33
CA ILE A 275 7.97 -0.17 -9.10
C ILE A 275 8.97 -0.66 -8.05
N SER A 276 8.79 -0.23 -6.80
CA SER A 276 9.54 -0.75 -5.67
C SER A 276 8.70 -1.72 -4.84
N ARG A 277 9.35 -2.58 -4.05
CA ARG A 277 8.71 -3.68 -3.32
C ARG A 277 7.64 -3.19 -2.34
N ASP A 278 7.90 -2.07 -1.68
CA ASP A 278 7.00 -1.41 -0.73
C ASP A 278 5.66 -1.02 -1.37
N GLN A 279 5.57 -0.84 -2.68
CA GLN A 279 4.32 -0.49 -3.34
C GLN A 279 3.28 -1.62 -3.26
N TYR A 280 3.73 -2.87 -3.40
CA TYR A 280 2.87 -4.05 -3.37
C TYR A 280 2.23 -4.28 -2.00
N GLN A 281 2.84 -3.82 -0.91
CA GLN A 281 2.35 -4.11 0.44
C GLN A 281 0.97 -3.47 0.70
N GLY A 282 0.78 -2.22 0.24
CA GLY A 282 -0.45 -1.47 0.44
C GLY A 282 -1.55 -2.04 -0.45
N VAL A 283 -1.20 -2.38 -1.69
CA VAL A 283 -2.10 -3.04 -2.64
C VAL A 283 -2.56 -4.40 -2.10
N MET A 284 -1.65 -5.24 -1.63
CA MET A 284 -1.99 -6.56 -1.09
C MET A 284 -2.76 -6.49 0.24
N LEU A 285 -2.50 -5.49 1.09
CA LEU A 285 -3.33 -5.20 2.26
C LEU A 285 -4.76 -4.83 1.83
N GLY A 286 -4.89 -3.89 0.91
CA GLY A 286 -6.16 -3.41 0.38
C GLY A 286 -6.99 -4.50 -0.29
N LEU A 287 -6.40 -5.25 -1.22
CA LEU A 287 -7.09 -6.33 -1.94
C LEU A 287 -7.58 -7.44 -0.99
N ALA A 288 -6.75 -7.84 -0.02
CA ALA A 288 -7.14 -8.86 0.95
C ALA A 288 -8.32 -8.42 1.83
N LEU A 289 -8.31 -7.17 2.30
CA LEU A 289 -9.39 -6.63 3.12
C LEU A 289 -10.64 -6.31 2.32
N ALA A 290 -10.50 -5.86 1.08
CA ALA A 290 -11.61 -5.68 0.16
C ALA A 290 -12.33 -7.00 -0.09
N TYR A 291 -11.59 -8.08 -0.33
CA TYR A 291 -12.17 -9.42 -0.49
C TYR A 291 -13.01 -9.84 0.73
N ASP A 292 -12.56 -9.52 1.95
CA ASP A 292 -13.30 -9.79 3.20
C ASP A 292 -14.54 -8.90 3.40
N ALA A 293 -14.49 -7.68 2.88
CA ALA A 293 -15.58 -6.71 3.00
C ALA A 293 -16.69 -6.95 1.96
N LEU A 294 -16.34 -7.56 0.83
CA LEU A 294 -17.21 -7.86 -0.29
C LEU A 294 -17.93 -9.21 -0.11
N THR A 295 -19.18 -9.25 -0.54
CA THR A 295 -20.06 -10.40 -0.37
C THR A 295 -20.39 -11.05 -1.71
N SER A 296 -21.30 -12.03 -1.75
CA SER A 296 -21.76 -12.63 -3.02
C SER A 296 -22.40 -11.61 -3.96
N ALA A 297 -22.99 -10.54 -3.42
CA ALA A 297 -23.47 -9.40 -4.20
C ALA A 297 -22.36 -8.69 -5.02
N ASP A 298 -21.09 -8.88 -4.68
CA ASP A 298 -19.94 -8.26 -5.36
C ASP A 298 -18.97 -9.31 -5.91
N GLU A 299 -19.48 -10.48 -6.33
CA GLU A 299 -18.61 -11.55 -6.81
C GLU A 299 -17.81 -11.14 -8.05
N ASP A 300 -18.31 -10.19 -8.84
CA ASP A 300 -17.56 -9.60 -9.96
C ASP A 300 -16.23 -8.95 -9.50
N LEU A 301 -16.25 -8.25 -8.36
CA LEU A 301 -15.05 -7.65 -7.76
C LEU A 301 -14.17 -8.69 -7.07
N ARG A 302 -14.78 -9.65 -6.36
CA ARG A 302 -14.03 -10.76 -5.75
C ARG A 302 -13.30 -11.57 -6.81
N ALA A 303 -13.89 -11.75 -7.99
CA ALA A 303 -13.26 -12.41 -9.13
C ALA A 303 -12.03 -11.64 -9.65
N LEU A 304 -12.12 -10.31 -9.79
CA LEU A 304 -10.96 -9.48 -10.17
C LEU A 304 -9.83 -9.61 -9.14
N ILE A 305 -10.14 -9.46 -7.85
CA ILE A 305 -9.16 -9.61 -6.77
C ILE A 305 -8.48 -10.99 -6.83
N ARG A 306 -9.25 -12.07 -7.00
CA ARG A 306 -8.72 -13.43 -7.14
C ARG A 306 -7.76 -13.53 -8.33
N ALA A 307 -8.17 -13.04 -9.50
CA ALA A 307 -7.37 -13.11 -10.71
C ALA A 307 -6.03 -12.39 -10.56
N ASP A 308 -6.05 -11.16 -10.02
CA ASP A 308 -4.86 -10.32 -9.84
C ASP A 308 -3.88 -10.93 -8.82
N VAL A 309 -4.39 -11.33 -7.65
CA VAL A 309 -3.58 -11.94 -6.58
C VAL A 309 -2.97 -13.26 -7.02
N VAL A 310 -3.75 -14.13 -7.67
CA VAL A 310 -3.27 -15.44 -8.14
C VAL A 310 -2.25 -15.27 -9.26
N THR A 311 -2.43 -14.30 -10.15
CA THR A 311 -1.46 -13.97 -11.20
C THR A 311 -0.12 -13.59 -10.59
N LEU A 312 -0.10 -12.64 -9.64
CA LEU A 312 1.12 -12.24 -8.94
C LEU A 312 1.81 -13.44 -8.27
N VAL A 313 1.09 -14.24 -7.49
CA VAL A 313 1.68 -15.40 -6.79
C VAL A 313 2.22 -16.45 -7.76
N LYS A 314 1.52 -16.72 -8.86
CA LYS A 314 2.02 -17.64 -9.91
C LYS A 314 3.28 -17.11 -10.57
N GLU A 315 3.41 -15.80 -10.79
CA GLU A 315 4.66 -15.22 -11.28
C GLU A 315 5.82 -15.37 -10.28
N LEU A 316 5.54 -15.27 -8.98
CA LEU A 316 6.55 -15.46 -7.92
C LEU A 316 6.96 -16.94 -7.77
N MET A 317 6.07 -17.88 -8.08
CA MET A 317 6.36 -19.33 -8.07
C MET A 317 7.30 -19.76 -9.20
N LYS A 318 7.33 -19.01 -10.31
CA LYS A 318 8.14 -19.34 -11.49
C LYS A 318 9.63 -19.21 -11.20
N GLU A 319 10.39 -20.14 -11.79
CA GLU A 319 11.83 -20.08 -11.92
C GLU A 319 12.17 -19.74 -13.38
N ARG A 320 13.03 -18.75 -13.60
CA ARG A 320 13.38 -18.27 -14.94
C ARG A 320 14.89 -18.04 -15.03
N THR A 321 15.52 -18.55 -16.07
CA THR A 321 16.89 -18.14 -16.42
C THR A 321 16.81 -16.92 -17.32
N LEU A 322 17.38 -15.80 -16.88
CA LEU A 322 17.33 -14.52 -17.57
C LEU A 322 18.72 -13.90 -17.67
N PRO A 323 19.03 -13.18 -18.76
CA PRO A 323 20.25 -12.41 -18.84
C PRO A 323 20.17 -11.20 -17.91
N VAL A 324 21.27 -10.95 -17.22
CA VAL A 324 21.49 -9.83 -16.31
C VAL A 324 22.74 -9.10 -16.76
N ARG A 325 22.58 -7.80 -17.01
CA ARG A 325 23.63 -6.84 -17.32
C ARG A 325 24.00 -6.14 -16.01
N VAL A 326 25.27 -6.23 -15.61
CA VAL A 326 25.77 -5.60 -14.37
C VAL A 326 26.77 -4.51 -14.72
N SER A 327 26.44 -3.26 -14.37
CA SER A 327 27.34 -2.11 -14.46
C SER A 327 27.77 -1.67 -13.06
N ILE A 328 29.07 -1.35 -12.92
CA ILE A 328 29.65 -0.85 -11.66
C ILE A 328 30.22 0.53 -11.97
N ASN A 329 29.73 1.57 -11.29
CA ASN A 329 30.12 2.98 -11.51
C ASN A 329 30.10 3.39 -13.00
N GLY A 330 29.08 2.95 -13.75
CA GLY A 330 28.94 3.27 -15.19
C GLY A 330 29.93 2.54 -16.12
N ALA A 331 30.71 1.58 -15.62
CA ALA A 331 31.61 0.78 -16.45
C ALA A 331 30.87 -0.10 -17.48
N ILE A 332 31.61 -0.56 -18.50
CA ILE A 332 31.09 -1.52 -19.51
C ILE A 332 30.54 -2.73 -18.77
N PRO A 333 29.25 -3.04 -18.94
CA PRO A 333 28.65 -4.05 -18.12
C PRO A 333 28.92 -5.44 -18.63
N LEU A 334 29.02 -6.34 -17.67
CA LEU A 334 29.09 -7.76 -17.90
C LEU A 334 27.67 -8.32 -18.04
N THR A 335 27.41 -9.10 -19.07
CA THR A 335 26.17 -9.86 -19.18
C THR A 335 26.41 -11.30 -18.75
N THR A 336 25.59 -11.79 -17.83
CA THR A 336 25.57 -13.18 -17.37
C THR A 336 24.14 -13.68 -17.27
N ASN A 337 23.92 -14.99 -17.31
CA ASN A 337 22.61 -15.54 -17.01
C ASN A 337 22.51 -15.84 -15.52
N VAL A 338 21.36 -15.52 -14.92
CA VAL A 338 21.00 -15.93 -13.56
C VAL A 338 19.68 -16.69 -13.61
N THR A 339 19.54 -17.66 -12.73
CA THR A 339 18.26 -18.33 -12.46
C THR A 339 17.58 -17.61 -11.32
N ALA A 340 16.48 -16.92 -11.63
CA ALA A 340 15.75 -16.09 -10.70
C ALA A 340 14.38 -16.68 -10.33
N ARG A 341 13.98 -16.47 -9.07
CA ARG A 341 12.69 -16.85 -8.46
C ARG A 341 12.18 -15.69 -7.61
N PHE A 342 10.89 -15.67 -7.24
CA PHE A 342 10.30 -14.58 -6.46
C PHE A 342 10.51 -13.21 -7.10
N ILE A 343 10.41 -13.17 -8.43
CA ILE A 343 10.49 -11.96 -9.21
C ILE A 343 9.26 -11.80 -10.09
N VAL A 344 8.88 -10.55 -10.29
CA VAL A 344 8.01 -10.11 -11.36
C VAL A 344 8.87 -9.44 -12.41
N VAL A 345 8.75 -9.88 -13.66
CA VAL A 345 9.60 -9.43 -14.76
C VAL A 345 8.91 -8.29 -15.52
N SER A 346 9.66 -7.25 -15.84
CA SER A 346 9.22 -6.10 -16.64
C SER A 346 10.08 -6.00 -17.91
N PRO A 347 9.78 -6.73 -18.99
CA PRO A 347 10.59 -6.69 -20.21
C PRO A 347 10.69 -5.29 -20.82
N ARG A 348 9.68 -4.44 -20.61
CA ARG A 348 9.67 -3.04 -21.03
C ARG A 348 10.81 -2.22 -20.42
N GLU A 349 11.24 -2.57 -19.22
CA GLU A 349 12.30 -1.88 -18.49
C GLU A 349 13.66 -2.59 -18.63
N MET A 350 13.71 -3.71 -19.36
CA MET A 350 14.98 -4.37 -19.67
C MET A 350 15.79 -3.58 -20.69
N LYS A 351 17.12 -3.65 -20.58
CA LYS A 351 18.05 -3.13 -21.58
C LYS A 351 18.57 -4.28 -22.44
N ASN A 352 18.30 -4.21 -23.74
CA ASN A 352 18.69 -5.25 -24.71
C ASN A 352 18.19 -6.66 -24.31
N GLY A 353 16.98 -6.73 -23.76
CA GLY A 353 16.38 -7.99 -23.28
C GLY A 353 17.00 -8.55 -21.99
N ALA A 354 17.85 -7.78 -21.30
CA ALA A 354 18.46 -8.15 -20.02
C ALA A 354 17.98 -7.23 -18.88
N ILE A 355 17.88 -7.82 -17.69
CA ILE A 355 17.77 -7.08 -16.43
C ILE A 355 19.01 -6.18 -16.29
N ASP A 356 18.84 -4.93 -15.89
CA ASP A 356 19.93 -3.97 -15.76
C ASP A 356 20.18 -3.67 -14.28
N LEU A 357 21.31 -4.16 -13.75
CA LEU A 357 21.78 -3.88 -12.40
C LEU A 357 22.86 -2.79 -12.47
N ARG A 358 22.56 -1.63 -11.89
CA ARG A 358 23.45 -0.47 -11.83
C ARG A 358 23.92 -0.31 -10.41
N VAL A 359 25.20 -0.60 -10.14
CA VAL A 359 25.78 -0.51 -8.80
C VAL A 359 26.68 0.70 -8.71
N ASN A 360 26.34 1.65 -7.83
CA ASN A 360 27.17 2.81 -7.55
C ASN A 360 27.94 2.59 -6.24
N VAL A 361 29.15 2.04 -6.32
CA VAL A 361 29.93 1.68 -5.11
C VAL A 361 30.40 2.88 -4.30
N SER A 362 30.34 4.09 -4.86
CA SER A 362 30.61 5.34 -4.13
C SER A 362 29.41 5.86 -3.35
N LYS A 363 28.18 5.54 -3.78
CA LYS A 363 26.94 5.94 -3.13
C LYS A 363 25.88 4.87 -3.38
N LEU A 364 25.82 3.93 -2.44
CA LEU A 364 25.10 2.67 -2.61
C LEU A 364 23.60 2.86 -2.75
N ASP A 365 23.08 3.92 -2.15
CA ASP A 365 21.68 4.37 -2.28
C ASP A 365 21.32 4.74 -3.73
N ASP A 366 22.31 5.07 -4.56
CA ASP A 366 22.13 5.38 -6.00
C ASP A 366 22.24 4.12 -6.87
N SER A 367 22.27 2.92 -6.28
CA SER A 367 22.21 1.68 -7.04
C SER A 367 20.78 1.39 -7.45
N GLU A 368 20.58 0.93 -8.68
CA GLU A 368 19.27 0.74 -9.30
C GLU A 368 19.15 -0.61 -9.99
N MET A 369 17.93 -1.10 -10.12
CA MET A 369 17.62 -2.39 -10.73
C MET A 369 16.41 -2.24 -11.65
N TYR A 370 16.64 -2.35 -12.96
CA TYR A 370 15.57 -2.25 -13.96
C TYR A 370 15.24 -3.60 -14.59
N GLY A 371 13.99 -3.72 -15.03
CA GLY A 371 13.50 -4.89 -15.76
C GLY A 371 12.86 -5.97 -14.89
N PHE A 372 12.80 -5.79 -13.57
CA PHE A 372 12.11 -6.68 -12.65
C PHE A 372 11.93 -6.05 -11.25
N GLN A 373 10.97 -6.57 -10.50
CA GLN A 373 10.87 -6.36 -9.04
C GLN A 373 11.03 -7.71 -8.34
N GLU A 374 11.83 -7.71 -7.27
CA GLU A 374 12.25 -8.92 -6.57
C GLU A 374 11.72 -8.99 -5.12
N PHE A 375 11.57 -10.20 -4.58
CA PHE A 375 11.03 -10.47 -3.24
C PHE A 375 11.84 -11.55 -2.48
N TYR A 376 13.15 -11.67 -2.73
CA TYR A 376 13.95 -12.75 -2.14
C TYR A 376 14.03 -12.69 -0.60
N PRO A 377 13.71 -13.79 0.11
CA PRO A 377 14.02 -13.91 1.55
C PRO A 377 15.54 -13.85 1.82
N ASN A 378 16.36 -14.35 0.89
CA ASN A 378 17.81 -14.25 0.95
C ASN A 378 18.35 -13.79 -0.40
N LEU A 379 18.80 -12.54 -0.48
CA LEU A 379 19.26 -11.94 -1.75
C LEU A 379 20.54 -12.59 -2.26
N ALA A 380 21.33 -13.23 -1.38
CA ALA A 380 22.56 -13.91 -1.77
C ALA A 380 22.34 -15.01 -2.82
N HIS A 381 21.14 -15.60 -2.89
CA HIS A 381 20.80 -16.59 -3.91
C HIS A 381 20.87 -16.02 -5.33
N LEU A 382 20.50 -14.76 -5.52
CA LEU A 382 20.64 -14.08 -6.81
C LEU A 382 22.09 -13.63 -7.01
N VAL A 383 22.68 -12.99 -6.00
CA VAL A 383 24.00 -12.34 -6.09
C VAL A 383 25.12 -13.35 -6.35
N ARG A 384 25.09 -14.53 -5.72
CA ARG A 384 26.13 -15.57 -5.88
C ARG A 384 26.25 -16.10 -7.31
N GLN A 385 25.23 -15.89 -8.14
CA GLN A 385 25.23 -16.31 -9.54
C GLN A 385 25.96 -15.32 -10.45
N LEU A 386 26.26 -14.11 -9.95
CA LEU A 386 27.03 -13.11 -10.69
C LEU A 386 28.54 -13.48 -10.68
N PRO A 387 29.24 -13.32 -11.82
CA PRO A 387 30.66 -13.64 -11.93
C PRO A 387 31.51 -12.97 -10.86
N GLY A 388 32.30 -13.78 -10.15
CA GLY A 388 33.17 -13.32 -9.07
C GLY A 388 32.47 -13.16 -7.71
N LEU A 389 31.16 -13.38 -7.58
CA LEU A 389 30.40 -13.18 -6.33
C LEU A 389 29.89 -14.47 -5.68
N GLY A 390 30.34 -15.64 -6.12
CA GLY A 390 29.93 -16.94 -5.54
C GLY A 390 30.24 -17.10 -4.05
N PHE A 391 31.12 -16.28 -3.48
CA PHE A 391 31.53 -16.31 -2.08
C PHE A 391 30.65 -15.46 -1.14
N VAL A 392 29.73 -14.64 -1.67
CA VAL A 392 28.91 -13.70 -0.89
C VAL A 392 28.18 -14.45 0.24
N PRO A 393 28.24 -14.00 1.51
CA PRO A 393 27.52 -14.64 2.62
C PRO A 393 26.01 -14.48 2.45
N ASP A 394 25.23 -15.12 3.32
CA ASP A 394 23.77 -14.95 3.27
C ASP A 394 23.38 -13.49 3.53
N ILE A 395 22.38 -13.03 2.79
CA ILE A 395 21.83 -11.68 2.88
C ILE A 395 20.34 -11.83 3.21
N PRO A 396 20.00 -12.16 4.48
CA PRO A 396 18.62 -12.38 4.89
C PRO A 396 17.84 -11.06 4.86
N ARG A 397 16.60 -11.11 4.38
CA ARG A 397 15.69 -9.96 4.32
C ARG A 397 14.34 -10.35 4.89
N ALA A 398 14.23 -10.15 6.19
CA ALA A 398 13.06 -10.50 6.97
C ALA A 398 11.76 -9.88 6.41
N SER A 399 11.80 -8.60 6.00
CA SER A 399 10.63 -7.95 5.41
C SER A 399 10.19 -8.59 4.09
N SER A 400 11.12 -9.02 3.23
CA SER A 400 10.80 -9.78 2.01
C SER A 400 10.19 -11.14 2.33
N ALA A 401 10.71 -11.84 3.34
CA ALA A 401 10.18 -13.12 3.77
C ALA A 401 8.74 -13.00 4.31
N ILE A 402 8.48 -11.96 5.11
CA ILE A 402 7.15 -11.61 5.63
C ILE A 402 6.21 -11.26 4.47
N MET A 403 6.63 -10.43 3.52
CA MET A 403 5.84 -10.09 2.34
C MET A 403 5.47 -11.32 1.50
N LEU A 404 6.46 -12.16 1.17
CA LEU A 404 6.26 -13.34 0.36
C LEU A 404 5.29 -14.31 1.04
N ALA A 405 5.47 -14.56 2.34
CA ALA A 405 4.55 -15.38 3.10
C ALA A 405 3.12 -14.80 3.09
N SER A 406 3.01 -13.47 3.24
CA SER A 406 1.73 -12.75 3.20
C SER A 406 1.03 -12.90 1.86
N PHE A 407 1.73 -12.73 0.75
CA PHE A 407 1.14 -12.79 -0.59
C PHE A 407 0.57 -14.17 -0.90
N PHE A 408 1.32 -15.23 -0.57
CA PHE A 408 0.85 -16.60 -0.72
C PHE A 408 -0.37 -16.87 0.17
N ARG A 409 -0.37 -16.39 1.41
CA ARG A 409 -1.50 -16.58 2.32
C ARG A 409 -2.75 -15.82 1.87
N VAL A 410 -2.60 -14.62 1.31
CA VAL A 410 -3.71 -13.89 0.66
C VAL A 410 -4.22 -14.67 -0.55
N ALA A 411 -3.36 -15.25 -1.40
CA ALA A 411 -3.80 -16.06 -2.53
C ALA A 411 -4.58 -17.32 -2.09
N LEU A 412 -4.12 -18.01 -1.05
CA LEU A 412 -4.83 -19.15 -0.47
C LEU A 412 -6.20 -18.76 0.11
N HIS A 413 -6.28 -17.58 0.73
CA HIS A 413 -7.52 -17.02 1.27
C HIS A 413 -8.53 -16.70 0.17
N VAL A 414 -8.13 -15.93 -0.85
CA VAL A 414 -9.08 -15.49 -1.88
C VAL A 414 -9.55 -16.64 -2.78
N THR A 415 -8.82 -17.76 -2.83
CA THR A 415 -9.18 -18.95 -3.62
C THR A 415 -9.90 -20.04 -2.81
N GLU A 416 -10.09 -19.83 -1.50
CA GLU A 416 -10.73 -20.80 -0.63
C GLU A 416 -12.21 -21.03 -1.00
N ASN A 417 -12.60 -22.29 -1.11
CA ASN A 417 -13.96 -22.72 -1.48
C ASN A 417 -14.46 -22.17 -2.84
N VAL A 418 -13.53 -21.82 -3.76
CA VAL A 418 -13.86 -21.39 -5.12
C VAL A 418 -13.53 -22.49 -6.13
N PRO A 419 -14.51 -23.24 -6.67
CA PRO A 419 -14.26 -24.40 -7.52
C PRO A 419 -13.35 -24.12 -8.73
N ALA A 420 -13.56 -22.99 -9.40
CA ALA A 420 -12.74 -22.59 -10.55
C ALA A 420 -11.25 -22.41 -10.24
N TYR A 421 -10.90 -22.17 -8.96
CA TYR A 421 -9.52 -21.97 -8.50
C TYR A 421 -9.01 -23.14 -7.65
N ALA A 422 -9.75 -24.26 -7.54
CA ALA A 422 -9.36 -25.37 -6.67
C ALA A 422 -7.98 -25.94 -7.01
N LYS A 423 -7.65 -26.04 -8.31
CA LYS A 423 -6.32 -26.46 -8.77
C LYS A 423 -5.24 -25.43 -8.41
N ASP A 424 -5.45 -24.16 -8.75
CA ASP A 424 -4.48 -23.10 -8.44
C ASP A 424 -4.22 -23.02 -6.93
N ARG A 425 -5.26 -23.11 -6.09
CA ARG A 425 -5.13 -23.13 -4.63
C ARG A 425 -4.29 -24.33 -4.16
N ALA A 426 -4.54 -25.52 -4.70
CA ALA A 426 -3.78 -26.72 -4.35
C ALA A 426 -2.29 -26.59 -4.73
N ASP A 427 -2.00 -26.08 -5.93
CA ASP A 427 -0.64 -25.85 -6.42
C ASP A 427 0.08 -24.78 -5.56
N ILE A 428 -0.61 -23.69 -5.22
CA ILE A 428 -0.09 -22.63 -4.34
C ILE A 428 0.19 -23.18 -2.94
N LEU A 429 -0.71 -23.99 -2.36
CA LEU A 429 -0.52 -24.57 -1.03
C LEU A 429 0.66 -25.55 -1.02
N ALA A 430 0.77 -26.39 -2.04
CA ALA A 430 1.88 -27.32 -2.20
C ALA A 430 3.22 -26.58 -2.33
N TYR A 431 3.26 -25.46 -3.07
CA TYR A 431 4.45 -24.62 -3.15
C TYR A 431 4.75 -23.96 -1.79
N TYR A 432 3.74 -23.33 -1.18
CA TYR A 432 3.86 -22.58 0.08
C TYR A 432 4.41 -23.42 1.22
N THR A 433 4.02 -24.69 1.31
CA THR A 433 4.39 -25.60 2.42
C THR A 433 5.49 -26.59 2.05
N GLY A 434 5.65 -26.91 0.76
CA GLY A 434 6.44 -28.06 0.31
C GLY A 434 7.55 -27.75 -0.69
N SER A 435 7.67 -26.51 -1.20
CA SER A 435 8.70 -26.16 -2.17
C SER A 435 10.11 -26.46 -1.63
N LYS A 436 10.92 -27.08 -2.49
CA LYS A 436 12.33 -27.42 -2.23
C LYS A 436 13.21 -26.62 -3.20
N GLY A 437 14.42 -26.26 -2.79
CA GLY A 437 15.39 -25.51 -3.59
C GLY A 437 15.72 -24.12 -3.03
N PRO A 438 16.58 -23.34 -3.74
CA PRO A 438 16.98 -22.01 -3.30
C PRO A 438 15.77 -21.12 -3.03
N GLY A 439 15.75 -20.50 -1.85
CA GLY A 439 14.66 -19.66 -1.38
C GLY A 439 13.59 -20.38 -0.54
N GLY A 440 13.50 -21.71 -0.63
CA GLY A 440 12.65 -22.54 0.26
C GLY A 440 11.15 -22.28 0.16
N ASN A 441 10.45 -22.59 1.25
CA ASN A 441 9.02 -22.45 1.47
C ASN A 441 8.76 -21.65 2.76
N VAL A 442 7.51 -21.58 3.21
CA VAL A 442 7.11 -20.80 4.39
C VAL A 442 7.93 -21.12 5.65
N THR A 443 8.38 -22.36 5.83
CA THR A 443 9.20 -22.75 7.00
C THR A 443 10.53 -22.01 6.98
N GLN A 444 11.22 -21.96 5.84
CA GLN A 444 12.47 -21.20 5.72
C GLN A 444 12.22 -19.69 5.74
N TRP A 445 11.12 -19.22 5.15
CA TRP A 445 10.77 -17.79 5.19
C TRP A 445 10.51 -17.34 6.62
N LEU A 446 9.87 -18.18 7.44
CA LEU A 446 9.66 -17.92 8.86
C LEU A 446 10.98 -17.81 9.62
N GLU A 447 11.96 -18.68 9.37
CA GLU A 447 13.28 -18.58 9.99
C GLU A 447 14.00 -17.27 9.62
N VAL A 448 13.90 -16.83 8.36
CA VAL A 448 14.42 -15.51 7.94
C VAL A 448 13.65 -14.38 8.61
N ALA A 449 12.31 -14.48 8.72
CA ALA A 449 11.45 -13.48 9.33
C ALA A 449 11.72 -13.31 10.84
N LYS A 450 12.08 -14.37 11.57
CA LYS A 450 12.54 -14.31 12.97
C LYS A 450 13.80 -13.46 13.14
N GLY A 451 14.58 -13.27 12.07
CA GLY A 451 15.73 -12.37 12.02
C GLY A 451 15.38 -10.90 11.83
N TRP A 452 14.10 -10.51 11.84
CA TRP A 452 13.70 -9.11 11.69
C TRP A 452 14.36 -8.22 12.76
N SER A 453 14.83 -7.07 12.30
CA SER A 453 15.35 -5.97 13.10
C SER A 453 14.82 -4.65 12.56
N GLU A 454 14.76 -3.63 13.41
CA GLU A 454 14.45 -2.28 12.98
C GLU A 454 15.60 -1.69 12.13
N GLY A 455 15.26 -0.73 11.28
CA GLY A 455 16.25 0.10 10.63
C GLY A 455 16.89 1.04 11.63
N THR A 456 18.23 1.13 11.64
CA THR A 456 18.96 2.06 12.51
C THR A 456 19.14 3.44 11.86
N GLY A 457 19.46 4.43 12.67
CA GLY A 457 19.82 5.79 12.24
C GLY A 457 18.79 6.84 12.65
N CYS A 458 18.99 8.08 12.19
CA CYS A 458 18.16 9.23 12.55
C CYS A 458 16.80 9.26 11.85
N GLY A 459 16.05 8.15 11.91
CA GLY A 459 14.72 8.01 11.31
C GLY A 459 14.67 7.85 9.80
N GLY A 460 15.80 8.02 9.09
CA GLY A 460 15.87 7.87 7.63
C GLY A 460 15.37 6.53 7.10
N ASN A 461 15.48 5.46 7.90
CA ASN A 461 15.03 4.11 7.53
C ASN A 461 13.68 3.72 8.15
N TYR A 462 12.98 4.63 8.85
CA TYR A 462 11.74 4.29 9.55
C TYR A 462 10.65 3.80 8.59
N TYR A 463 10.65 4.30 7.35
CA TYR A 463 9.69 3.89 6.32
C TYR A 463 9.72 2.38 6.03
N ALA A 464 10.88 1.73 6.20
CA ALA A 464 11.06 0.31 5.96
C ALA A 464 10.21 -0.56 6.90
N ASN A 465 9.77 0.00 8.03
CA ASN A 465 8.93 -0.70 9.00
C ASN A 465 7.53 -1.00 8.44
N ASN A 466 6.98 -0.12 7.59
CA ASN A 466 5.71 -0.41 6.91
C ASN A 466 5.83 -1.73 6.14
N ILE A 467 6.94 -1.92 5.41
CA ILE A 467 7.22 -3.09 4.54
C ILE A 467 7.01 -4.40 5.28
N ALA A 468 7.24 -4.43 6.60
CA ALA A 468 6.96 -5.58 7.43
C ALA A 468 5.57 -5.53 8.09
N MET A 469 5.14 -4.38 8.62
CA MET A 469 3.90 -4.26 9.40
C MET A 469 2.63 -4.51 8.59
N MET A 470 2.49 -3.96 7.38
CA MET A 470 1.27 -4.16 6.57
C MET A 470 1.08 -5.63 6.15
N PRO A 471 2.10 -6.34 5.60
CA PRO A 471 1.95 -7.74 5.30
C PRO A 471 1.85 -8.63 6.55
N MET A 472 2.45 -8.23 7.68
CA MET A 472 2.32 -8.93 8.96
C MET A 472 0.88 -8.95 9.46
N TYR A 473 0.13 -7.87 9.29
CA TYR A 473 -1.31 -7.86 9.62
C TYR A 473 -2.09 -8.92 8.85
N ASN A 474 -1.85 -9.04 7.54
CA ASN A 474 -2.44 -10.09 6.72
C ASN A 474 -2.01 -11.50 7.15
N LEU A 475 -0.73 -11.70 7.48
CA LEU A 475 -0.24 -13.00 7.96
C LEU A 475 -0.87 -13.40 9.29
N ALA A 476 -0.81 -12.52 10.28
CA ALA A 476 -1.26 -12.82 11.63
C ALA A 476 -2.77 -13.11 11.67
N ARG A 477 -3.56 -12.49 10.79
CA ARG A 477 -5.01 -12.76 10.69
C ARG A 477 -5.35 -13.98 9.83
N LEU A 478 -4.64 -14.22 8.71
CA LEU A 478 -5.00 -15.22 7.70
C LEU A 478 -4.27 -16.57 7.81
N GLU A 479 -3.14 -16.65 8.51
CA GLU A 479 -2.45 -17.94 8.72
C GLU A 479 -3.37 -18.92 9.46
N ASP A 480 -3.52 -20.11 8.89
CA ASP A 480 -4.45 -21.15 9.33
C ASP A 480 -3.75 -22.25 10.14
N ASP A 481 -2.45 -22.44 9.94
CA ASP A 481 -1.63 -23.32 10.78
C ASP A 481 -1.37 -22.67 12.15
N PRO A 482 -1.81 -23.29 13.26
CA PRO A 482 -1.70 -22.68 14.58
C PRO A 482 -0.25 -22.38 15.01
N ALA A 483 0.72 -23.21 14.61
CA ALA A 483 2.12 -23.03 14.99
C ALA A 483 2.76 -21.87 14.21
N ARG A 484 2.52 -21.77 12.90
CA ARG A 484 2.98 -20.64 12.10
C ARG A 484 2.29 -19.34 12.50
N LYS A 485 0.99 -19.38 12.79
CA LYS A 485 0.24 -18.22 13.28
C LYS A 485 0.83 -17.69 14.57
N ALA A 486 1.07 -18.56 15.55
CA ALA A 486 1.71 -18.18 16.81
C ALA A 486 3.14 -17.63 16.59
N ALA A 487 3.90 -18.20 15.64
CA ALA A 487 5.22 -17.69 15.32
C ALA A 487 5.18 -16.26 14.73
N PHE A 488 4.28 -15.99 13.78
CA PHE A 488 4.14 -14.65 13.20
C PHE A 488 3.55 -13.64 14.21
N ALA A 489 2.44 -13.96 14.85
CA ALA A 489 1.71 -13.03 15.71
C ALA A 489 2.39 -12.82 17.07
N ASP A 490 2.86 -13.88 17.73
CA ASP A 490 3.39 -13.76 19.09
C ASP A 490 4.91 -13.65 19.12
N GLN A 491 5.65 -14.43 18.34
CA GLN A 491 7.11 -14.42 18.42
C GLN A 491 7.72 -13.25 17.63
N ILE A 492 7.25 -13.00 16.41
CA ILE A 492 7.80 -11.95 15.55
C ILE A 492 7.11 -10.61 15.84
N LEU A 493 5.80 -10.50 15.60
CA LEU A 493 5.09 -9.25 15.82
C LEU A 493 5.10 -8.85 17.30
N GLY A 494 4.69 -9.75 18.19
CA GLY A 494 4.65 -9.44 19.63
C GLY A 494 6.02 -9.43 20.32
N GLY A 495 6.88 -10.39 20.02
CA GLY A 495 8.15 -10.59 20.73
C GLY A 495 9.33 -9.77 20.20
N LYS A 496 9.29 -9.31 18.94
CA LYS A 496 10.41 -8.59 18.30
C LYS A 496 10.01 -7.22 17.79
N MET A 497 8.94 -7.12 17.01
CA MET A 497 8.55 -5.86 16.36
C MET A 497 7.90 -4.89 17.35
N TRP A 498 6.92 -5.35 18.13
CA TRP A 498 6.17 -4.46 19.03
C TRP A 498 7.03 -3.76 20.08
N PRO A 499 8.03 -4.39 20.74
CA PRO A 499 8.90 -3.70 21.69
C PRO A 499 9.55 -2.44 21.09
N VAL A 500 9.97 -2.50 19.82
CA VAL A 500 10.52 -1.36 19.08
C VAL A 500 9.49 -0.23 18.91
N PHE A 501 8.26 -0.57 18.57
CA PHE A 501 7.22 0.43 18.25
C PHE A 501 6.40 0.89 19.45
N SER A 502 6.55 0.24 20.61
CA SER A 502 5.72 0.48 21.79
C SER A 502 5.73 1.92 22.29
N LYS A 503 6.81 2.67 22.01
CA LYS A 503 6.97 4.08 22.39
C LYS A 503 6.89 5.06 21.23
N THR A 504 6.67 4.59 20.00
CA THR A 504 6.66 5.46 18.81
C THR A 504 5.35 6.21 18.62
N LYS A 505 4.34 5.95 19.47
CA LYS A 505 2.97 6.49 19.36
C LYS A 505 2.37 6.31 17.95
N ASN A 506 2.79 5.24 17.25
CA ASN A 506 2.29 4.90 15.92
C ASN A 506 0.97 4.12 16.07
N VAL A 507 -0.15 4.82 15.87
CA VAL A 507 -1.50 4.29 16.10
C VAL A 507 -1.77 3.07 15.22
N PHE A 508 -1.42 3.16 13.93
CA PHE A 508 -1.64 2.07 12.98
C PHE A 508 -0.90 0.79 13.39
N PHE A 509 0.36 0.91 13.81
CA PHE A 509 1.14 -0.24 14.29
C PHE A 509 0.59 -0.81 15.60
N SER A 510 0.13 0.05 16.51
CA SER A 510 -0.51 -0.34 17.77
C SER A 510 -1.78 -1.15 17.52
N PHE A 511 -2.61 -0.72 16.57
CA PHE A 511 -3.84 -1.43 16.20
C PHE A 511 -3.58 -2.72 15.43
N ILE A 512 -2.53 -2.80 14.58
CA ILE A 512 -2.10 -4.08 13.99
C ILE A 512 -1.71 -5.08 15.09
N TYR A 513 -0.88 -4.64 16.04
CA TYR A 513 -0.44 -5.47 17.15
C TYR A 513 -1.61 -5.95 18.03
N ALA A 514 -2.48 -5.05 18.46
CA ALA A 514 -3.61 -5.41 19.31
C ALA A 514 -4.66 -6.25 18.57
N GLY A 515 -4.97 -5.90 17.31
CA GLY A 515 -6.04 -6.52 16.53
C GLY A 515 -5.74 -7.92 15.99
N THR A 516 -4.50 -8.41 16.13
CA THR A 516 -4.09 -9.72 15.59
C THR A 516 -3.64 -10.72 16.67
N ARG A 517 -3.71 -10.33 17.94
CA ARG A 517 -3.24 -11.14 19.06
C ARG A 517 -4.38 -11.53 19.99
N ALA A 518 -4.28 -12.74 20.55
CA ALA A 518 -5.23 -13.22 21.53
C ALA A 518 -5.12 -12.50 22.88
N ALA A 519 -3.92 -12.01 23.22
CA ALA A 519 -3.65 -11.26 24.44
C ALA A 519 -2.69 -10.10 24.17
N PHE A 520 -3.04 -8.93 24.69
CA PHE A 520 -2.23 -7.71 24.68
C PHE A 520 -2.61 -6.85 25.89
N ASP A 521 -1.77 -5.88 26.24
CA ASP A 521 -2.09 -4.91 27.28
C ASP A 521 -3.15 -3.90 26.76
N PRO A 522 -4.35 -3.81 27.37
CA PRO A 522 -5.39 -2.88 26.95
C PRO A 522 -4.93 -1.41 26.88
N ALA A 523 -3.92 -1.02 27.68
CA ALA A 523 -3.36 0.33 27.65
C ALA A 523 -2.81 0.70 26.27
N VAL A 524 -2.35 -0.27 25.47
CA VAL A 524 -1.88 -0.04 24.09
C VAL A 524 -3.01 0.55 23.24
N VAL A 525 -4.22 0.01 23.36
CA VAL A 525 -5.38 0.48 22.60
C VAL A 525 -5.83 1.84 23.10
N THR A 526 -5.93 2.02 24.41
CA THR A 526 -6.33 3.31 25.01
C THR A 526 -5.36 4.43 24.60
N SER A 527 -4.05 4.23 24.77
CA SER A 527 -3.05 5.23 24.38
C SER A 527 -3.03 5.50 22.88
N ALA A 528 -3.20 4.48 22.04
CA ALA A 528 -3.29 4.67 20.59
C ALA A 528 -4.55 5.44 20.17
N ALA A 529 -5.70 5.17 20.81
CA ALA A 529 -6.94 5.92 20.56
C ALA A 529 -6.82 7.39 21.01
N ASP A 530 -6.17 7.66 22.14
CA ASP A 530 -5.89 9.02 22.62
C ASP A 530 -4.98 9.79 21.66
N GLN A 531 -3.99 9.11 21.07
CA GLN A 531 -3.11 9.70 20.05
C GLN A 531 -3.86 9.92 18.73
N LEU A 532 -4.73 9.00 18.32
CA LEU A 532 -5.56 9.16 17.11
C LEU A 532 -6.53 10.34 17.23
N ALA A 533 -7.10 10.56 18.43
CA ALA A 533 -8.00 11.68 18.67
C ALA A 533 -7.33 13.04 18.42
N GLN A 534 -6.02 13.14 18.62
CA GLN A 534 -5.21 14.34 18.37
C GLN A 534 -4.87 14.56 16.89
N PHE A 535 -5.17 13.60 16.01
CA PHE A 535 -4.87 13.74 14.59
C PHE A 535 -5.57 15.00 14.01
N PRO A 536 -4.89 15.88 13.26
CA PRO A 536 -5.46 17.15 12.82
C PRO A 536 -6.77 17.00 12.03
N ALA A 537 -7.64 18.01 12.11
CA ALA A 537 -8.81 18.12 11.25
C ALA A 537 -8.42 18.40 9.77
N ALA A 538 -9.33 18.12 8.83
CA ALA A 538 -9.16 18.53 7.44
C ALA A 538 -9.46 20.04 7.30
N PRO A 539 -8.72 20.82 6.49
CA PRO A 539 -7.64 20.44 5.59
C PRO A 539 -6.31 20.11 6.29
N ARG A 540 -5.65 19.01 5.88
CA ARG A 540 -4.34 18.63 6.42
C ARG A 540 -3.19 19.34 5.72
N VAL A 541 -3.03 20.62 6.07
CA VAL A 541 -2.00 21.52 5.55
C VAL A 541 -0.64 21.19 6.15
N MET A 542 0.42 21.25 5.35
CA MET A 542 1.81 21.10 5.82
C MET A 542 2.27 22.37 6.55
N ARG A 543 1.73 22.60 7.76
CA ARG A 543 2.07 23.77 8.58
C ARG A 543 3.52 23.67 9.11
N PRO A 544 4.21 24.81 9.27
CA PRO A 544 5.51 24.84 9.95
C PRO A 544 5.40 24.25 11.35
N VAL A 545 6.42 23.49 11.76
CA VAL A 545 6.57 22.91 13.10
C VAL A 545 7.92 23.33 13.66
N ASP A 546 7.94 23.87 14.88
CA ASP A 546 9.18 24.09 15.64
C ASP A 546 8.94 23.80 17.12
N LEU A 547 9.35 22.60 17.54
CA LEU A 547 9.22 22.07 18.90
C LEU A 547 10.58 22.03 19.61
N ARG A 548 11.63 22.63 19.02
CA ARG A 548 13.00 22.58 19.56
C ARG A 548 13.15 23.29 20.90
N SER A 549 12.25 24.22 21.22
CA SER A 549 12.16 24.91 22.51
C SER A 549 11.02 24.39 23.40
N SER A 550 10.25 23.40 22.95
CA SER A 550 9.08 22.91 23.69
C SER A 550 9.53 22.16 24.96
N PRO A 551 9.03 22.53 26.16
CA PRO A 551 9.34 21.82 27.40
C PRO A 551 8.71 20.43 27.46
N LYS A 552 7.76 20.11 26.57
CA LYS A 552 7.11 18.80 26.46
C LYS A 552 8.05 17.72 25.92
N TYR A 553 9.02 18.12 25.11
CA TYR A 553 10.00 17.22 24.50
C TYR A 553 11.41 17.62 24.97
N PRO A 554 11.77 17.46 26.25
CA PRO A 554 13.06 17.92 26.76
C PRO A 554 14.22 17.02 26.35
N SER A 555 13.94 15.72 26.10
CA SER A 555 14.94 14.76 25.63
C SER A 555 15.35 15.05 24.19
N ARG A 556 16.63 14.89 23.88
CA ARG A 556 17.21 15.09 22.54
C ARG A 556 18.09 13.90 22.21
N ASP A 557 18.02 13.44 20.97
CA ASP A 557 19.01 12.49 20.48
C ASP A 557 20.29 13.27 20.11
N PRO A 558 21.44 12.98 20.74
CA PRO A 558 22.67 13.74 20.48
C PRO A 558 23.25 13.47 19.09
N SER A 559 22.85 12.38 18.43
CA SER A 559 23.32 11.99 17.10
C SER A 559 22.41 12.44 15.97
N CYS A 560 21.20 12.91 16.30
CA CYS A 560 20.18 13.27 15.32
C CYS A 560 19.70 14.72 15.50
N ALA A 561 19.98 15.55 14.50
CA ALA A 561 19.54 16.93 14.48
C ALA A 561 18.00 17.01 14.54
N ASP A 562 17.51 17.94 15.37
CA ASP A 562 16.08 18.26 15.51
C ASP A 562 15.19 17.04 15.78
N GLN A 563 15.67 16.08 16.58
CA GLN A 563 14.88 14.93 17.03
C GLN A 563 14.79 14.82 18.56
N VAL A 564 13.61 14.43 19.07
CA VAL A 564 13.47 13.97 20.46
C VAL A 564 14.25 12.67 20.64
N GLY A 565 14.71 12.37 21.86
CA GLY A 565 15.34 11.08 22.14
C GLY A 565 14.40 9.92 21.79
N HIS A 566 14.93 8.87 21.15
CA HIS A 566 14.13 7.77 20.57
C HIS A 566 13.49 6.83 21.60
N ASP A 567 13.69 7.09 22.89
CA ASP A 567 12.95 6.48 24.00
C ASP A 567 11.52 7.05 24.18
N ASP A 568 11.14 8.06 23.41
CA ASP A 568 9.79 8.61 23.31
C ASP A 568 9.57 9.13 21.86
N ALA A 569 8.40 9.71 21.59
CA ALA A 569 8.00 10.25 20.30
C ALA A 569 7.20 11.55 20.47
N VAL A 570 7.16 12.36 19.39
CA VAL A 570 6.25 13.51 19.32
C VAL A 570 4.81 13.01 19.28
N ASP A 571 3.92 13.66 20.03
CA ASP A 571 2.49 13.36 20.01
C ASP A 571 1.89 13.62 18.64
N VAL A 572 0.94 12.78 18.22
CA VAL A 572 0.39 12.76 16.86
C VAL A 572 -0.13 14.13 16.41
N GLY A 573 -0.77 14.90 17.31
CA GLY A 573 -1.29 16.23 16.99
C GLY A 573 -0.24 17.32 16.77
N GLU A 574 1.00 17.09 17.20
CA GLU A 574 2.12 18.04 17.07
C GLU A 574 3.16 17.59 16.02
N ARG A 575 2.96 16.43 15.39
CA ARG A 575 3.89 15.91 14.39
C ARG A 575 3.89 16.74 13.11
N VAL A 576 5.03 16.67 12.44
CA VAL A 576 5.16 17.06 11.04
C VAL A 576 4.11 16.33 10.20
N VAL A 577 3.37 17.10 9.41
CA VAL A 577 2.38 16.60 8.47
C VAL A 577 3.08 16.00 7.25
N ALA A 578 2.67 14.80 6.86
CA ALA A 578 3.21 14.08 5.70
C ALA A 578 2.10 13.36 4.93
N ASP A 579 2.45 12.81 3.76
CA ASP A 579 1.58 11.99 2.90
C ASP A 579 0.96 10.80 3.64
N PHE A 580 1.77 10.08 4.41
CA PHE A 580 1.34 8.99 5.27
C PHE A 580 2.17 8.96 6.56
N MET A 581 1.65 9.54 7.65
CA MET A 581 2.41 9.77 8.88
C MET A 581 2.93 8.48 9.52
N TRP A 582 2.25 7.35 9.36
CA TRP A 582 2.69 6.09 9.95
C TRP A 582 3.93 5.49 9.28
N GLN A 583 4.32 5.98 8.10
CA GLN A 583 5.59 5.67 7.44
C GLN A 583 6.72 6.60 7.89
N ARG A 584 6.40 7.78 8.42
CA ARG A 584 7.40 8.78 8.78
C ARG A 584 7.87 8.58 10.21
N HIS A 585 9.14 8.92 10.47
CA HIS A 585 9.69 8.78 11.81
C HIS A 585 8.98 9.73 12.78
N PRO A 586 8.72 9.31 14.03
CA PRO A 586 7.87 10.06 14.96
C PRO A 586 8.64 11.09 15.81
N TRP A 587 9.93 11.29 15.54
CA TRP A 587 10.84 12.03 16.42
C TRP A 587 11.12 13.48 15.99
N GLY A 588 10.74 13.86 14.77
CA GLY A 588 11.08 15.16 14.19
C GLY A 588 10.45 16.34 14.95
N LEU A 589 11.28 17.33 15.28
CA LEU A 589 10.90 18.53 16.05
C LEU A 589 10.81 19.78 15.18
N PHE A 590 11.30 19.73 13.95
CA PHE A 590 11.36 20.88 13.07
C PHE A 590 10.96 20.50 11.64
N GLU A 591 10.10 21.32 11.04
CA GLU A 591 9.77 21.32 9.62
C GLU A 591 9.39 22.76 9.23
N ALA A 592 9.94 23.27 8.13
CA ALA A 592 9.64 24.61 7.65
C ALA A 592 8.19 24.72 7.13
N GLY A 593 7.65 23.62 6.61
CA GLY A 593 6.30 23.52 6.09
C GLY A 593 6.12 24.14 4.70
N ASP A 594 4.99 23.83 4.06
CA ASP A 594 4.51 24.48 2.85
C ASP A 594 2.99 24.68 2.98
N LEU A 595 2.58 25.92 3.26
CA LEU A 595 1.15 26.24 3.43
C LEU A 595 0.33 26.08 2.15
N ARG A 596 1.00 25.92 1.00
CA ARG A 596 0.39 25.57 -0.28
C ARG A 596 0.30 24.07 -0.48
N GLN A 597 0.71 23.21 0.46
CA GLN A 597 0.62 21.76 0.31
C GLN A 597 -0.37 21.15 1.29
N THR A 598 -1.22 20.26 0.80
CA THR A 598 -2.10 19.43 1.62
C THR A 598 -1.91 17.95 1.36
N GLN A 599 -2.12 17.17 2.43
CA GLN A 599 -1.93 15.72 2.45
C GLN A 599 -3.28 14.99 2.48
N PRO A 600 -3.38 13.78 1.90
CA PRO A 600 -4.65 13.09 1.65
C PRO A 600 -5.38 12.64 2.92
N GLY A 601 -4.67 12.32 4.01
CA GLY A 601 -5.28 11.84 5.27
C GLY A 601 -5.64 10.35 5.28
N VAL A 602 -5.09 9.56 4.34
CA VAL A 602 -5.26 8.09 4.29
C VAL A 602 -4.79 7.40 5.57
N ASP A 603 -3.76 7.94 6.21
CA ASP A 603 -3.23 7.47 7.50
C ASP A 603 -4.25 7.59 8.65
N PHE A 604 -5.00 8.70 8.72
CA PHE A 604 -6.10 8.81 9.68
C PHE A 604 -7.21 7.81 9.36
N LEU A 605 -7.67 7.79 8.11
CA LEU A 605 -8.79 6.95 7.70
C LEU A 605 -8.50 5.46 7.95
N LEU A 606 -7.31 4.99 7.55
CA LEU A 606 -6.91 3.60 7.74
C LEU A 606 -6.84 3.22 9.22
N ALA A 607 -6.21 4.05 10.07
CA ALA A 607 -6.12 3.78 11.49
C ALA A 607 -7.49 3.85 12.18
N TYR A 608 -8.32 4.85 11.84
CA TYR A 608 -9.64 5.03 12.42
C TYR A 608 -10.59 3.87 12.10
N PHE A 609 -10.70 3.48 10.82
CA PHE A 609 -11.59 2.37 10.45
C PHE A 609 -11.04 1.00 10.84
N MET A 610 -9.71 0.81 10.91
CA MET A 610 -9.13 -0.37 11.56
C MET A 610 -9.51 -0.41 13.05
N GLY A 611 -9.44 0.72 13.75
CA GLY A 611 -9.87 0.83 15.14
C GLY A 611 -11.34 0.47 15.33
N GLN A 612 -12.22 0.98 14.48
CA GLN A 612 -13.65 0.62 14.48
C GLN A 612 -13.86 -0.87 14.22
N HIS A 613 -13.11 -1.44 13.27
CA HIS A 613 -13.22 -2.85 12.92
C HIS A 613 -12.90 -3.77 14.11
N HIS A 614 -11.86 -3.43 14.88
CA HIS A 614 -11.44 -4.19 16.05
C HIS A 614 -12.12 -3.76 17.37
N GLY A 615 -13.00 -2.75 17.33
CA GLY A 615 -13.67 -2.22 18.52
C GLY A 615 -12.78 -1.38 19.44
N PHE A 616 -11.69 -0.84 18.91
CA PHE A 616 -10.74 0.04 19.61
C PHE A 616 -11.18 1.51 19.60
N THR A 617 -11.98 1.88 18.60
CA THR A 617 -12.63 3.18 18.50
C THR A 617 -14.11 2.96 18.22
N THR A 618 -14.92 4.01 18.40
CA THR A 618 -16.36 3.95 18.18
C THR A 618 -16.80 5.03 17.20
N ASP A 619 -17.97 4.81 16.59
CA ASP A 619 -18.70 5.86 15.88
C ASP A 619 -19.30 6.81 16.91
N ASP A 620 -18.85 8.06 16.90
CA ASP A 620 -19.29 9.13 17.79
C ASP A 620 -20.47 9.94 17.21
N THR A 621 -20.96 9.60 16.00
CA THR A 621 -22.15 10.18 15.37
C THR A 621 -23.07 9.16 14.68
N PRO A 622 -23.41 8.01 15.29
CA PRO A 622 -24.09 6.91 14.57
C PRO A 622 -25.47 7.25 14.01
N GLY A 623 -26.15 8.28 14.55
CA GLY A 623 -27.46 8.76 14.08
C GLY A 623 -27.41 9.90 13.06
N VAL A 624 -26.21 10.31 12.65
CA VAL A 624 -25.97 11.28 11.57
C VAL A 624 -25.28 10.56 10.43
N CYS A 625 -25.77 10.74 9.20
CA CYS A 625 -25.13 10.25 7.99
C CYS A 625 -25.12 11.32 6.91
N LEU A 626 -24.28 11.13 5.92
CA LEU A 626 -24.27 11.90 4.70
C LEU A 626 -25.37 11.41 3.76
N ALA A 627 -26.21 12.35 3.32
CA ALA A 627 -27.41 12.10 2.54
C ALA A 627 -27.60 13.14 1.44
N TRP A 628 -28.23 12.75 0.33
CA TRP A 628 -28.69 13.65 -0.72
C TRP A 628 -29.88 14.48 -0.24
N GLN A 629 -29.64 15.77 0.02
CA GLN A 629 -30.64 16.75 0.46
C GLN A 629 -31.16 17.59 -0.69
#